data_AF-A0A1X0QC96-F1
#
_entry.id   AF-A0A1X0QC96-F1
#
_cell.length_a   1.000
_cell.length_b   1.000
_cell.length_c   1.000
_cell.angle_alpha   90.00
_cell.angle_beta   90.00
_cell.angle_gamma   90.00
#
_symmetry.space_group_name_H-M   'P 1'
#
loop_
_entity.id
_entity.type
_entity.pdbx_description
1 polymer ?
#
loop_
_entity_poly.entity_id
_entity_poly.type
_entity_poly.pdbx_seq_one_letter_code
_entity_poly.pdbx_strand_id
1 'polypeptide(L)' 'MELDKFILQQDNDPKHTSNVVKDWLDEKNIDVLPWPPQSPDMNPIEHIWAYMKMCLRGKGKLNKKILKMKLLKY' A
#
# COMPACT_ATOMS: atom_id res chain seq x y z
N MET A 1 -10.51 24.63 -8.95
CA MET A 1 -10.29 23.39 -8.18
C MET A 1 -8.94 22.91 -8.65
N GLU A 2 -7.87 23.28 -7.94
CA GLU A 2 -6.57 22.63 -8.18
C GLU A 2 -6.80 21.14 -8.02
N LEU A 3 -6.32 20.32 -8.96
CA LEU A 3 -6.30 18.89 -8.72
C LEU A 3 -5.23 18.67 -7.65
N ASP A 4 -5.75 18.49 -6.44
CA ASP A 4 -5.14 18.78 -5.15
C ASP A 4 -3.91 17.94 -4.85
N LYS A 5 -2.97 18.56 -4.14
CA LYS A 5 -1.74 17.99 -3.57
C LYS A 5 -1.94 16.56 -3.04
N PHE A 6 -1.13 15.61 -3.52
CA PHE A 6 -1.15 14.22 -3.05
C PHE A 6 -0.34 14.06 -1.75
N ILE A 7 -0.84 13.22 -0.83
CA ILE A 7 -0.14 12.83 0.39
C ILE A 7 0.01 11.32 0.38
N LEU A 8 1.24 10.83 0.59
CA LEU A 8 1.55 9.42 0.72
C LEU A 8 1.15 8.92 2.11
N GLN A 9 0.32 7.88 2.16
CA GLN A 9 0.09 7.12 3.39
C GLN A 9 0.95 5.85 3.36
N GLN A 10 1.71 5.62 4.43
CA GLN A 10 2.47 4.40 4.68
C GLN A 10 2.42 4.07 6.18
N ASP A 11 2.67 2.81 6.55
CA ASP A 11 2.78 2.42 7.95
C ASP A 11 4.16 2.80 8.54
N ASN A 12 4.36 2.49 9.82
CA ASN A 12 5.60 2.80 10.54
C ASN A 12 6.61 1.64 10.54
N ASP A 13 6.62 0.74 9.53
CA ASP A 13 7.69 -0.26 9.41
C ASP A 13 9.06 0.45 9.38
N PRO A 14 10.09 -0.06 10.10
CA PRO A 14 11.41 0.56 10.13
C PRO A 14 12.02 0.89 8.77
N LYS A 15 11.66 0.15 7.70
CA LYS A 15 12.09 0.47 6.33
C LYS A 15 11.52 1.80 5.84
N HIS A 16 10.23 2.04 6.07
CA HIS A 16 9.52 3.27 5.69
C HIS A 16 9.97 4.49 6.49
N THR A 17 10.42 4.28 7.73
CA THR A 17 10.87 5.37 8.61
C THR A 17 12.39 5.60 8.63
N SER A 18 13.15 4.82 7.85
CA SER A 18 14.61 4.95 7.75
C SER A 18 15.02 6.30 7.17
N ASN A 19 16.21 6.80 7.55
CA ASN A 19 16.70 8.10 7.05
C ASN A 19 16.82 8.11 5.51
N VAL A 20 17.31 7.02 4.92
CA VAL A 20 17.44 6.87 3.46
C VAL A 20 16.09 7.07 2.75
N VAL A 21 15.00 6.53 3.31
CA VAL A 21 13.66 6.68 2.72
C VAL A 21 13.10 8.08 2.96
N LYS A 22 13.30 8.65 4.14
CA LYS A 22 12.88 10.03 4.45
C LYS A 22 13.55 11.05 3.53
N ASP A 23 14.88 10.98 3.42
CA ASP A 23 15.67 11.87 2.56
C ASP A 23 15.19 11.79 1.10
N TRP A 24 14.92 10.57 0.60
CA TRP A 24 14.38 10.37 -0.75
C TRP A 24 12.98 10.97 -0.94
N LEU A 25 12.09 10.84 0.05
CA LEU A 25 10.74 11.40 -0.02
C LEU A 25 10.77 12.93 -0.01
N ASP A 26 11.64 13.52 0.81
CA ASP A 26 11.87 14.96 0.89
C ASP A 26 12.44 15.49 -0.43
N GLU A 27 13.43 14.82 -1.02
CA GLU A 27 13.97 15.17 -2.35
C GLU A 27 12.91 15.14 -3.46
N LYS A 28 11.89 14.29 -3.33
CA LYS A 28 10.77 14.19 -4.28
C LYS A 28 9.61 15.12 -3.97
N ASN A 29 9.69 15.91 -2.89
CA ASN A 29 8.59 16.75 -2.40
C ASN A 29 7.30 15.94 -2.19
N ILE A 30 7.43 14.74 -1.64
CA ILE A 30 6.30 13.86 -1.34
C ILE A 30 5.97 14.02 0.14
N ASP A 31 4.81 14.61 0.42
CA ASP A 31 4.30 14.69 1.78
C ASP A 31 3.87 13.31 2.27
N VAL A 32 4.24 12.96 3.50
CA VAL A 32 3.83 11.72 4.16
C VAL A 32 2.79 12.03 5.23
N LEU A 33 1.67 11.30 5.23
CA LEU A 33 0.65 11.39 6.26
C LEU A 33 1.21 10.81 7.57
N PRO A 34 1.22 11.58 8.68
CA PRO A 34 1.56 11.02 9.99
C PRO A 34 0.63 9.86 10.34
N TRP A 35 1.21 8.70 10.66
CA TRP A 35 0.44 7.48 10.89
C TRP A 35 0.62 6.98 12.32
N PRO A 36 -0.45 6.65 13.06
CA PRO A 36 -0.33 6.04 14.37
C PRO A 36 0.15 4.58 14.25
N PRO A 37 0.97 4.09 15.20
CA PRO A 37 1.40 2.71 15.21
C PRO A 37 0.21 1.77 15.40
N GLN A 38 0.34 0.53 14.92
CA GLN A 38 -0.65 -0.55 15.12
C GLN A 38 -2.08 -0.21 14.69
N SER A 39 -2.24 0.61 13.66
CA SER A 39 -3.55 1.02 13.13
C SER A 39 -3.80 0.48 11.71
N PRO A 40 -3.90 -0.85 11.52
CA PRO A 40 -4.16 -1.45 10.22
C PRO A 40 -5.60 -1.19 9.73
N ASP A 41 -6.53 -1.02 10.66
CA ASP A 41 -7.94 -0.71 10.41
C ASP A 41 -8.13 0.63 9.69
N MET A 42 -7.24 1.58 9.93
CA MET A 42 -7.26 2.86 9.24
C MET A 42 -6.63 2.80 7.84
N ASN A 43 -5.84 1.76 7.51
CA ASN A 43 -5.10 1.69 6.24
C ASN A 43 -6.03 1.25 5.10
N PRO A 44 -6.36 2.11 4.12
CA PRO A 44 -7.30 1.77 3.05
C PRO A 44 -6.87 0.57 2.19
N ILE A 45 -5.56 0.28 2.12
CA ILE A 45 -5.06 -0.85 1.32
C ILE A 45 -5.51 -2.21 1.89
N GLU A 46 -5.75 -2.30 3.20
CA GLU A 46 -6.19 -3.54 3.85
C GLU A 46 -7.57 -3.97 3.34
N HIS A 47 -8.45 -3.00 3.05
CA HIS A 47 -9.76 -3.27 2.45
C HIS A 47 -9.62 -3.80 1.03
N ILE A 48 -8.69 -3.25 0.24
CA ILE A 48 -8.40 -3.73 -1.12
C ILE A 48 -7.85 -5.16 -1.06
N TRP A 49 -6.92 -5.44 -0.16
CA TRP A 49 -6.40 -6.80 0.05
C TRP A 49 -7.46 -7.79 0.49
N ALA A 50 -8.38 -7.40 1.38
CA ALA A 50 -9.51 -8.23 1.77
C ALA A 50 -10.40 -8.58 0.56
N TYR A 51 -10.74 -7.58 -0.26
CA TYR A 51 -11.51 -7.77 -1.48
C TYR A 51 -10.80 -8.69 -2.49
N MET A 52 -9.52 -8.48 -2.75
CA MET A 52 -8.76 -9.34 -3.65
C MET A 52 -8.67 -10.79 -3.16
N LYS A 53 -8.47 -11.00 -1.84
CA LYS A 53 -8.51 -12.34 -1.23
C LYS A 53 -9.87 -13.00 -1.41
N MET A 54 -10.97 -12.26 -1.26
CA MET A 54 -12.32 -12.74 -1.53
C MET A 54 -12.47 -13.19 -2.99
N CYS A 55 -12.03 -12.39 -3.95
CA CYS A 55 -12.09 -12.74 -5.38
C CYS A 55 -11.27 -13.98 -5.76
N LEU A 56 -10.17 -14.22 -5.04
CA LEU A 56 -9.30 -15.40 -5.24
C LEU A 56 -9.77 -16.64 -4.46
N ARG A 57 -10.76 -16.50 -3.57
CA ARG A 57 -11.29 -17.61 -2.79
C ARG A 57 -11.85 -18.70 -3.73
N GLY A 58 -11.55 -19.95 -3.41
CA GLY A 58 -11.99 -21.11 -4.21
C GLY A 58 -11.22 -21.32 -5.52
N LYS A 59 -10.20 -20.52 -5.85
CA LYS A 59 -9.38 -20.71 -7.07
C LYS A 59 -8.26 -21.77 -6.93
N GLY A 60 -8.21 -22.49 -5.81
CA GLY A 60 -7.18 -23.49 -5.52
C GLY A 60 -5.79 -22.89 -5.27
N LYS A 61 -4.74 -23.72 -5.22
CA LYS A 61 -3.35 -23.26 -5.11
C LYS A 61 -2.92 -22.64 -6.44
N LEU A 62 -2.52 -21.37 -6.40
CA LEU A 62 -2.00 -20.65 -7.55
C LEU A 62 -0.47 -20.55 -7.46
N ASN A 63 0.22 -20.82 -8.57
CA ASN A 63 1.65 -20.49 -8.65
C ASN A 63 1.84 -18.97 -8.86
N LYS A 64 3.08 -18.49 -8.64
CA LYS A 64 3.42 -17.06 -8.70
C LYS A 64 3.02 -16.40 -10.04
N LYS A 65 3.22 -17.10 -11.17
CA LYS A 65 2.89 -16.57 -12.51
C LYS A 65 1.39 -16.38 -12.66
N ILE A 66 0.60 -17.38 -12.30
CA ILE A 66 -0.87 -17.34 -12.41
C ILE A 66 -1.46 -16.32 -11.43
N LEU A 67 -0.95 -16.25 -10.20
CA LEU A 67 -1.39 -15.27 -9.22
C LEU A 67 -1.18 -13.85 -9.75
N LYS A 68 0.02 -13.53 -10.25
CA LYS A 68 0.32 -12.21 -10.83
C LYS A 68 -0.63 -11.86 -11.98
N MET A 69 -0.86 -12.80 -12.91
CA MET A 69 -1.80 -12.59 -14.03
C MET A 69 -3.24 -12.38 -13.57
N LYS A 70 -3.66 -12.96 -12.44
CA LYS A 70 -5.01 -12.75 -11.89
C LYS A 70 -5.12 -11.41 -11.16
N LEU A 71 -4.10 -11.01 -10.42
CA LEU A 71 -4.09 -9.73 -9.70
C LEU A 71 -4.07 -8.53 -10.66
N LEU A 72 -3.36 -8.61 -11.79
CA LEU A 72 -3.28 -7.55 -12.81
C LEU A 72 -4.54 -7.40 -13.70
N LYS A 73 -5.55 -8.24 -13.49
CA LYS A 73 -6.84 -8.14 -14.21
C LYS A 73 -7.86 -7.28 -13.46
N TYR A 74 -7.52 -6.86 -12.24
CA TYR A 74 -8.24 -5.88 -11.44
C TYR A 74 -7.53 -4.54 -11.59
#